data_AF-A0A4Y2L6G1-F1
#
_entry.id   AF-A0A4Y2L6G1-F1
#
_cell.length_a   1.000
_cell.length_b   1.000
_cell.length_c   1.000
_cell.angle_alpha   90.00
_cell.angle_beta   90.00
_cell.angle_gamma   90.00
#
_symmetry.space_group_name_H-M   'P 1'
#
loop_
_entity.id
_entity.type
_entity.pdbx_description
1 polymer ?
#
loop_
_entity_poly.entity_id
_entity_poly.type
_entity_poly.pdbx_seq_one_letter_code
_entity_poly.pdbx_strand_id
1 'polypeptide(L)'
;MKLTPDILSPLTLRWSQMLIAYDFTIIHSPGKKIQNADTLSSFPLETPETDIPSPPEVLFLEELHNPPVKADKISQATLRDSILSRVLNWILKGWPGSAKEFRIFYLKRHEIAVHKNCLLWGNRVVIREVLRGRV
;
A
#
# COMPACT_ATOMS: atom_id res chain seq x y z
N MET A 1 7.86 -10.23 23.75
CA MET A 1 7.20 -9.75 22.52
C MET A 1 6.08 -8.80 22.94
N LYS A 2 6.15 -7.50 22.62
CA LYS A 2 5.06 -6.57 22.95
C LYS A 2 3.87 -6.93 22.05
N LEU A 3 2.72 -7.26 22.65
CA LEU A 3 1.49 -7.56 21.92
C LEU A 3 1.02 -6.29 21.21
N THR A 4 0.86 -6.36 19.89
CA THR A 4 0.21 -5.30 19.12
C THR A 4 -1.28 -5.31 19.48
N PRO A 5 -1.86 -4.21 19.99
CA PRO A 5 -3.29 -4.16 20.27
C PRO A 5 -4.11 -4.36 18.98
N ASP A 6 -5.24 -5.08 19.11
CA ASP A 6 -6.08 -5.50 17.97
C ASP A 6 -6.72 -4.34 17.19
N ILE A 7 -6.74 -3.13 17.76
CA ILE A 7 -7.37 -1.95 17.16
C ILE A 7 -6.30 -0.86 16.99
N LEU A 8 -5.49 -1.00 15.95
CA LEU A 8 -4.56 0.04 15.50
C LEU A 8 -4.99 0.57 14.15
N SER A 9 -4.87 1.89 13.96
CA SER A 9 -5.01 2.45 12.62
C SER A 9 -3.95 1.85 11.69
N PRO A 10 -4.21 1.73 10.36
CA PRO A 10 -3.23 1.19 9.43
C PRO A 10 -1.88 1.92 9.46
N LEU A 11 -1.87 3.22 9.76
CA LEU A 11 -0.65 4.01 9.95
C LEU A 11 0.09 3.57 11.21
N THR A 12 -0.60 3.48 12.34
CA THR A 12 0.01 3.08 13.62
C THR A 12 0.53 1.64 13.55
N LEU A 13 -0.16 0.75 12.83
CA LEU A 13 0.28 -0.63 12.62
C LEU A 13 1.62 -0.69 11.87
N ARG A 14 1.79 0.09 10.79
CA ARG A 14 3.06 0.19 10.05
C ARG A 14 4.21 0.61 10.94
N TRP A 15 4.02 1.67 11.73
CA TRP A 15 5.03 2.13 12.69
C TRP A 15 5.28 1.10 13.79
N SER A 16 4.23 0.42 14.28
CA SER A 16 4.37 -0.60 15.32
C SER A 16 5.33 -1.72 14.89
N GLN A 17 5.27 -2.18 13.65
CA GLN A 17 6.16 -3.22 13.15
C GLN A 17 7.63 -2.80 13.14
N MET A 18 7.92 -1.58 12.71
CA MET A 18 9.28 -1.04 12.74
C MET A 18 9.77 -0.89 14.18
N LEU A 19 8.89 -0.43 15.07
CA LEU A 19 9.20 -0.16 16.47
C LEU A 19 9.35 -1.44 17.31
N ILE A 20 8.84 -2.60 16.87
CA ILE A 20 9.04 -3.90 17.56
C ILE A 20 10.54 -4.22 17.75
N ALA A 21 11.42 -3.73 16.88
CA ALA A 21 12.86 -3.92 16.99
C ALA A 21 13.51 -3.16 18.15
N TYR A 22 12.80 -2.23 18.78
CA TYR A 22 13.32 -1.35 19.82
C TYR A 22 12.61 -1.58 21.15
N ASP A 23 13.35 -1.37 22.25
CA ASP A 23 12.73 -1.28 23.57
C ASP A 23 12.44 0.18 23.92
N PHE A 24 11.18 0.57 23.84
CA PHE A 24 10.70 1.92 24.12
C PHE A 24 9.42 1.91 24.95
N THR A 25 9.18 3.01 25.64
CA THR A 25 7.93 3.30 26.36
C THR A 25 7.32 4.58 25.79
N ILE A 26 6.05 4.53 25.37
CA ILE A 26 5.34 5.72 24.87
C ILE A 26 4.91 6.56 26.07
N ILE A 27 5.34 7.82 26.10
CA ILE A 27 5.00 8.78 27.16
C ILE A 27 4.43 10.04 26.51
N HIS A 28 3.25 10.48 26.95
CA HIS A 28 2.68 11.75 26.51
C HIS A 28 3.44 12.92 27.14
N SER A 29 3.91 13.85 26.31
CA SER A 29 4.55 15.10 26.74
C SER A 29 3.70 16.30 26.34
N PRO A 30 3.31 17.18 27.27
CA PRO A 30 2.56 18.40 26.95
C PRO A 30 3.31 19.31 25.98
N GLY A 31 2.59 20.00 25.09
CA GLY A 31 3.13 20.92 24.07
C GLY A 31 4.18 21.92 24.60
N LYS A 32 3.96 22.45 25.82
CA LYS A 32 4.88 23.39 26.48
C LYS A 32 6.28 22.82 26.75
N LYS A 33 6.43 21.49 26.81
CA LYS A 33 7.71 20.81 27.09
C LYS A 33 8.42 20.31 25.83
N ILE A 34 7.79 20.41 24.65
CA ILE A 34 8.34 19.93 23.38
C ILE A 34 8.73 21.07 22.43
N GLN A 35 8.88 22.29 22.95
CA GLN A 35 9.20 23.49 22.17
C GLN A 35 10.44 23.30 21.29
N ASN A 36 11.50 22.68 21.82
CA ASN A 36 12.71 22.41 21.04
C ASN A 36 12.43 21.53 19.82
N ALA A 37 11.65 20.45 20.01
CA ALA A 37 11.30 19.53 18.93
C ALA A 37 10.39 20.21 17.89
N ASP A 38 9.41 20.99 18.36
CA ASP A 38 8.51 21.78 17.51
C ASP A 38 9.29 22.77 16.64
N THR A 39 10.17 23.59 17.25
CA THR A 39 11.00 24.56 16.54
C THR A 39 11.91 23.91 15.51
N LEU A 40 12.59 22.81 15.88
CA LEU A 40 13.51 22.13 14.97
C LEU A 40 12.78 21.40 13.84
N SER A 41 11.60 20.83 14.11
CA SER A 41 10.79 20.18 13.07
C SER A 41 10.26 21.18 12.03
N SER A 42 10.03 22.44 12.45
CA SER A 42 9.60 23.52 11.57
C SER A 42 10.74 24.21 10.82
N PHE A 43 11.99 23.98 11.22
CA PHE A 43 13.18 24.61 10.64
C PHE A 43 14.17 23.56 10.12
N PRO A 44 13.85 22.87 9.00
CA PRO A 44 14.71 21.85 8.44
C PRO A 44 16.02 22.47 7.93
N LEU A 45 17.15 21.86 8.29
CA LEU A 45 18.46 22.20 7.75
C LEU A 45 18.71 21.41 6.47
N GLU A 46 19.49 21.96 5.55
CA GLU A 46 19.98 21.25 4.38
C GLU A 46 21.03 20.22 4.81
N THR A 47 20.58 19.02 5.12
CA THR A 47 21.44 17.86 5.40
C THR A 47 21.51 16.94 4.19
N PRO A 48 22.63 16.22 3.97
CA PRO A 48 22.68 15.20 2.93
C PRO A 48 21.53 14.21 3.10
N GLU A 49 20.89 13.84 1.99
CA GLU A 49 19.78 12.90 1.99
C GLU A 49 20.23 11.62 2.70
N THR A 50 19.67 11.38 3.88
CA THR A 50 19.86 10.13 4.59
C THR A 50 18.79 9.19 4.07
N ASP A 51 19.19 8.03 3.56
CA ASP A 51 18.26 6.98 3.14
C ASP A 51 17.50 6.47 4.36
N ILE A 52 16.32 7.05 4.61
CA ILE A 52 15.37 6.54 5.58
C ILE A 52 14.70 5.33 4.91
N PRO A 53 14.84 4.11 5.45
CA PRO A 53 14.17 2.95 4.90
C PRO A 53 12.65 3.22 4.91
N SER A 54 11.99 2.98 3.78
CA SER A 54 10.52 3.00 3.78
C SER A 54 10.01 2.02 4.83
N PRO A 55 8.97 2.37 5.60
CA PRO A 55 8.31 1.42 6.47
C PRO A 55 7.93 0.17 5.66
N PRO A 56 8.01 -1.03 6.27
CA PRO A 56 7.60 -2.26 5.59
C PRO A 56 6.17 -2.14 5.09
N GLU A 57 5.94 -2.59 3.86
CA GLU A 57 4.60 -2.60 3.29
C GLU A 57 3.79 -3.70 3.99
N VAL A 58 2.97 -3.30 4.96
CA VAL A 58 2.05 -4.24 5.62
C VAL A 58 0.92 -4.54 4.66
N LEU A 59 0.90 -5.76 4.12
CA LEU A 59 -0.24 -6.28 3.39
C LEU A 59 -1.42 -6.42 4.36
N PHE A 60 -2.24 -5.38 4.41
CA PHE A 60 -3.43 -5.35 5.23
C PHE A 60 -4.61 -5.70 4.34
N LEU A 61 -4.94 -6.99 4.30
CA LEU A 61 -6.13 -7.52 3.67
C LEU A 61 -7.33 -7.29 4.59
N GLU A 62 -7.60 -6.04 4.94
CA GLU A 62 -8.86 -5.69 5.59
C GLU A 62 -9.96 -5.69 4.53
N GLU A 63 -10.80 -6.72 4.58
CA GLU A 63 -12.03 -6.74 3.81
C GLU A 63 -13.00 -5.75 4.46
N LEU A 64 -13.22 -4.61 3.80
CA LEU A 64 -14.25 -3.65 4.20
C LEU A 64 -15.58 -4.39 4.36
N HIS A 65 -16.25 -4.25 5.51
CA HIS A 65 -17.54 -4.90 5.78
C HIS A 65 -18.60 -4.56 4.72
N ASN A 66 -18.55 -3.34 4.16
CA ASN A 66 -19.41 -2.88 3.07
C ASN A 66 -18.61 -2.03 2.07
N PRO A 67 -17.92 -2.65 1.09
CA PRO A 67 -17.16 -1.90 0.11
C PRO A 67 -18.11 -1.24 -0.91
N PRO A 68 -17.78 -0.04 -1.42
CA PRO A 68 -18.62 0.66 -2.40
C PRO A 68 -18.75 -0.12 -3.72
N VAL A 69 -17.73 -0.91 -4.06
CA VAL A 69 -17.74 -1.84 -5.18
C VAL A 69 -17.30 -3.23 -4.71
N LYS A 70 -18.16 -4.23 -4.92
CA LYS A 70 -17.85 -5.63 -4.61
C LYS A 70 -16.77 -6.19 -5.55
N ALA A 71 -15.93 -7.07 -5.04
CA ALA A 71 -14.87 -7.75 -5.81
C ALA A 71 -15.40 -8.43 -7.08
N ASP A 72 -16.60 -9.04 -7.04
CA ASP A 72 -17.21 -9.68 -8.20
C ASP A 72 -17.48 -8.71 -9.37
N LYS A 73 -17.87 -7.46 -9.05
CA LYS A 73 -18.09 -6.44 -10.08
C LYS A 73 -16.76 -5.97 -10.67
N ILE A 74 -15.72 -5.87 -9.84
CA ILE A 74 -14.38 -5.48 -10.27
C ILE A 74 -13.82 -6.57 -11.19
N SER A 75 -13.86 -7.84 -10.79
CA SER A 75 -13.34 -8.95 -11.60
C SER A 75 -14.04 -9.05 -12.97
N GLN A 76 -15.36 -8.88 -13.01
CA GLN A 76 -16.10 -8.82 -14.28
C GLN A 76 -15.66 -7.64 -15.16
N ALA A 77 -15.42 -6.47 -14.56
CA ALA A 77 -14.95 -5.30 -15.30
C ALA A 77 -13.51 -5.46 -15.81
N THR A 78 -12.64 -6.10 -15.01
CA THR A 78 -11.25 -6.45 -15.37
C THR A 78 -11.22 -7.45 -16.53
N LEU A 79 -12.07 -8.47 -16.51
CA LEU A 79 -12.17 -9.47 -17.59
C LEU A 79 -12.70 -8.87 -18.90
N ARG A 80 -13.59 -7.89 -18.82
CA ARG A 80 -14.11 -7.16 -20.00
C ARG A 80 -13.10 -6.19 -20.61
N ASP A 81 -12.06 -5.83 -19.87
CA ASP A 81 -11.02 -4.92 -20.34
C ASP A 81 -9.97 -5.68 -21.15
N SER A 82 -9.70 -5.25 -22.38
CA SER A 82 -8.71 -5.90 -23.26
C SER A 82 -7.29 -5.80 -22.71
N ILE A 83 -6.99 -4.75 -21.93
CA ILE A 83 -5.67 -4.52 -21.34
C ILE A 83 -5.53 -5.35 -20.06
N LEU A 84 -6.45 -5.14 -19.10
CA LEU A 84 -6.32 -5.75 -17.78
C LEU A 84 -6.51 -7.27 -17.82
N SER A 85 -7.35 -7.80 -18.72
CA SER A 85 -7.49 -9.25 -18.91
C SER A 85 -6.21 -9.91 -19.40
N ARG A 86 -5.46 -9.25 -20.31
CA ARG A 86 -4.15 -9.72 -20.76
C ARG A 86 -3.12 -9.71 -19.64
N VAL A 87 -3.06 -8.61 -18.87
CA VAL A 87 -2.16 -8.50 -17.71
C VAL A 87 -2.48 -9.59 -16.68
N LEU A 88 -3.75 -9.82 -16.38
CA LEU A 88 -4.19 -10.88 -15.47
C LEU A 88 -3.74 -12.27 -15.97
N ASN A 89 -3.90 -12.56 -17.26
CA ASN A 89 -3.45 -13.81 -17.85
C ASN A 89 -1.92 -13.97 -17.78
N TRP A 90 -1.15 -12.90 -17.99
CA TRP A 90 0.30 -12.92 -17.86
C TRP A 90 0.79 -13.11 -16.44
N ILE A 91 0.09 -12.59 -15.44
CA ILE A 91 0.46 -12.84 -14.04
C ILE A 91 0.22 -14.32 -13.67
N LEU A 92 -0.86 -14.93 -14.19
CA LEU A 92 -1.17 -16.32 -13.89
C LEU A 92 -0.35 -17.34 -14.69
N LYS A 93 -0.04 -17.05 -15.97
CA LYS A 93 0.63 -18.00 -16.88
C LYS A 93 2.10 -17.66 -17.17
N GLY A 94 2.57 -16.50 -16.74
CA GLY A 94 3.90 -15.99 -17.02
C GLY A 94 3.90 -14.81 -18.00
N TRP A 95 4.86 -13.91 -17.79
CA TRP A 95 5.03 -12.71 -18.60
C TRP A 95 5.72 -13.03 -19.92
N PRO A 96 5.31 -12.39 -21.04
CA PRO A 96 6.04 -12.49 -22.29
C PRO A 96 7.40 -11.79 -22.16
N GLY A 97 8.42 -12.25 -22.91
CA GLY A 97 9.78 -11.70 -22.83
C GLY A 97 9.90 -10.22 -23.23
N SER A 98 8.92 -9.66 -23.94
CA SER A 98 8.81 -8.23 -24.22
C SER A 98 7.36 -7.82 -24.37
N ALA A 99 6.92 -6.86 -23.57
CA ALA A 99 5.58 -6.25 -23.64
C ALA A 99 5.72 -4.72 -23.79
N LYS A 100 6.15 -4.25 -24.96
CA LYS A 100 6.35 -2.81 -25.23
C LYS A 100 5.07 -1.99 -25.04
N GLU A 101 3.92 -2.54 -25.42
CA GLU A 101 2.60 -1.91 -25.27
C GLU A 101 2.16 -1.79 -23.80
N PHE A 102 2.71 -2.63 -22.91
CA PHE A 102 2.35 -2.70 -21.49
C PHE A 102 3.54 -2.40 -20.58
N ARG A 103 4.42 -1.50 -21.03
CA ARG A 103 5.68 -1.17 -20.34
C ARG A 103 5.49 -0.83 -18.87
N ILE A 104 4.43 -0.09 -18.53
CA ILE A 104 4.12 0.32 -17.14
C ILE A 104 3.89 -0.93 -16.27
N PHE A 105 3.05 -1.86 -16.74
CA PHE A 105 2.78 -3.10 -16.01
C PHE A 105 3.97 -4.05 -16.01
N TYR A 106 4.76 -4.11 -17.10
CA TYR A 106 5.93 -4.97 -17.19
C TYR A 106 7.07 -4.55 -16.25
N LEU A 107 7.30 -3.24 -16.11
CA LEU A 107 8.29 -2.70 -15.17
C LEU A 107 7.89 -2.99 -13.73
N LYS A 108 6.59 -2.92 -13.44
CA LYS A 108 6.01 -3.14 -12.12
C LYS A 108 5.52 -4.58 -11.88
N ARG A 109 5.88 -5.53 -12.75
CA ARG A 109 5.36 -6.90 -12.72
C ARG A 109 5.51 -7.63 -11.37
N HIS A 110 6.58 -7.33 -10.64
CA HIS A 110 6.88 -7.93 -9.33
C HIS A 110 6.08 -7.30 -8.18
N GLU A 111 5.46 -6.14 -8.41
CA GLU A 111 4.62 -5.43 -7.44
C GLU A 111 3.12 -5.71 -7.66
N ILE A 112 2.75 -6.42 -8.74
CA ILE A 112 1.36 -6.70 -9.11
C ILE A 112 1.01 -8.12 -8.72
N ALA A 113 -0.09 -8.27 -7.97
CA ALA A 113 -0.64 -9.54 -7.53
C ALA A 113 -2.07 -9.73 -8.04
N VAL A 114 -2.57 -10.97 -7.97
CA VAL A 114 -3.96 -11.30 -8.29
C VAL A 114 -4.64 -11.88 -7.06
N HIS A 115 -5.82 -11.35 -6.72
CA HIS A 115 -6.67 -11.86 -5.64
C HIS A 115 -8.15 -11.82 -6.04
N LYS A 116 -8.89 -12.92 -5.89
CA LYS A 116 -10.30 -13.03 -6.34
C LYS A 116 -10.51 -12.54 -7.80
N ASN A 117 -9.58 -12.86 -8.70
CA ASN A 117 -9.54 -12.37 -10.09
C ASN A 117 -9.52 -10.83 -10.25
N CYS A 118 -9.12 -10.11 -9.20
CA CYS A 118 -8.85 -8.68 -9.22
C CYS A 118 -7.34 -8.45 -9.23
N LEU A 119 -6.90 -7.45 -9.99
CA LEU A 119 -5.51 -7.01 -10.01
C LEU A 119 -5.23 -6.11 -8.81
N LEU A 120 -4.16 -6.39 -8.09
CA LEU A 120 -3.67 -5.62 -6.96
C LEU A 120 -2.30 -5.03 -7.30
N TRP A 121 -2.06 -3.79 -6.90
CA TRP A 121 -0.74 -3.18 -6.86
C TRP A 121 -0.44 -2.80 -5.41
N GLY A 122 0.45 -3.57 -4.77
CA GLY A 122 0.58 -3.54 -3.31
C GLY A 122 -0.78 -3.75 -2.64
N ASN A 123 -1.19 -2.80 -1.78
CA ASN A 123 -2.49 -2.82 -1.10
C ASN A 123 -3.66 -2.22 -1.90
N ARG A 124 -3.47 -1.82 -3.16
CA ARG A 124 -4.49 -1.10 -3.94
C ARG A 124 -5.06 -1.99 -5.03
N VAL A 125 -6.38 -1.97 -5.19
CA VAL A 125 -7.03 -2.63 -6.33
C VAL A 125 -6.89 -1.78 -7.58
N VAL A 126 -6.48 -2.38 -8.69
CA VAL A 126 -6.45 -1.72 -10.01
C VAL A 126 -7.87 -1.71 -10.58
N ILE A 127 -8.48 -0.53 -10.59
CA ILE A 127 -9.88 -0.34 -10.99
C ILE A 127 -9.96 0.31 -12.37
N ARG A 128 -10.79 -0.29 -13.23
CA ARG A 128 -11.11 0.23 -14.57
C ARG A 128 -11.81 1.59 -14.49
N GLU A 129 -11.56 2.46 -15.46
CA GLU A 129 -12.08 3.83 -15.53
C GLU A 129 -13.61 3.94 -15.31
N VAL A 130 -14.37 3.00 -15.88
CA VAL A 130 -15.85 2.93 -15.75
C VAL A 130 -16.32 2.78 -14.29
N LEU A 131 -15.51 2.16 -13.44
CA LEU A 131 -15.84 1.94 -12.02
C LEU A 131 -15.25 3.03 -11.11
N ARG A 132 -14.38 3.92 -11.61
CA ARG A 132 -13.75 4.96 -10.79
C ARG A 132 -14.72 5.99 -10.23
N GLY A 133 -15.85 6.24 -10.89
CA GLY A 133 -16.88 7.15 -10.38
C GLY A 133 -17.71 6.59 -9.21
N ARG A 134 -17.47 5.34 -8.79
CA ARG A 134 -18.18 4.68 -7.68
C ARG A 134 -17.30 4.40 -6.46
N VAL A 135 -16.01 4.74 -6.54
CA VAL A 135 -14.99 4.53 -5.52
C VAL A 135 -14.64 5.89 -4.95
#